data_AF-A0A5J4U120-F1
#
_entry.id   AF-A0A5J4U120-F1
#
_cell.length_a   1.000
_cell.length_b   1.000
_cell.length_c   1.000
_cell.angle_alpha   90.00
_cell.angle_beta   90.00
_cell.angle_gamma   90.00
#
_symmetry.space_group_name_H-M   'P 1'
#
loop_
_entity.id
_entity.type
_entity.pdbx_description
1 polymer ?
#
loop_
_entity_poly.entity_id
_entity_poly.type
_entity_poly.pdbx_seq_one_letter_code
_entity_poly.pdbx_strand_id
1 'polypeptide(L)'
;MKTIASDIWSFGILLFELLAQKHPFFDGNDNDLSPLEIYHRIIDEEPAELPDHYSYNLKQLIKQMLIKDATHRITAKVILEDQDVAAIQTNN
;
A
#
# COMPACT_ATOMS: atom_id res chain seq x y z
N MET A 1 -10.96 17.28 -4.48
CA MET A 1 -9.88 16.54 -5.17
C MET A 1 -9.77 15.17 -4.50
N LYS A 2 -10.64 14.22 -4.88
CA LYS A 2 -10.76 12.91 -4.20
C LYS A 2 -9.81 11.83 -4.78
N THR A 3 -9.24 12.06 -5.96
CA THR A 3 -8.51 11.05 -6.73
C THR A 3 -7.09 10.81 -6.22
N ILE A 4 -6.35 11.86 -5.82
CA ILE A 4 -4.93 11.72 -5.43
C ILE A 4 -4.74 10.73 -4.26
N ALA A 5 -5.59 10.79 -3.23
CA ALA A 5 -5.50 9.86 -2.11
C ALA A 5 -5.84 8.42 -2.54
N SER A 6 -6.76 8.24 -3.48
CA SER A 6 -7.05 6.93 -4.09
C SER A 6 -5.89 6.43 -4.95
N ASP A 7 -5.17 7.31 -5.65
CA ASP A 7 -3.98 6.98 -6.42
C ASP A 7 -2.82 6.52 -5.52
N ILE A 8 -2.63 7.16 -4.36
CA ILE A 8 -1.65 6.69 -3.36
C ILE A 8 -2.03 5.31 -2.81
N TRP A 9 -3.33 5.08 -2.55
CA TRP A 9 -3.80 3.77 -2.11
C TRP A 9 -3.50 2.69 -3.17
N SER A 10 -3.92 2.91 -4.42
CA SER A 10 -3.72 1.92 -5.49
C SER A 10 -2.23 1.68 -5.77
N PHE A 11 -1.39 2.71 -5.65
CA PHE A 11 0.05 2.55 -5.74
C PHE A 11 0.62 1.71 -4.59
N GLY A 12 0.13 1.88 -3.36
CA GLY A 12 0.49 1.04 -2.22
C GLY A 12 0.12 -0.44 -2.42
N ILE A 13 -1.07 -0.71 -3.00
CA ILE A 13 -1.49 -2.08 -3.37
C ILE A 13 -0.50 -2.66 -4.39
N LEU A 14 -0.24 -1.92 -5.47
CA LEU A 14 0.63 -2.36 -6.55
C LEU A 14 2.07 -2.62 -6.08
N LEU A 15 2.63 -1.74 -5.24
CA LEU A 15 3.94 -1.95 -4.63
C LEU A 15 3.97 -3.21 -3.78
N PHE A 16 2.95 -3.43 -2.96
CA PHE A 16 2.85 -4.64 -2.15
C PHE A 16 2.80 -5.88 -3.03
N GLU A 17 1.95 -5.90 -4.06
CA GLU A 17 1.83 -7.04 -4.98
C GLU A 17 3.12 -7.37 -5.70
N LEU A 18 3.85 -6.36 -6.18
CA LEU A 18 5.15 -6.55 -6.83
C LEU A 18 6.17 -7.21 -5.90
N LEU A 19 6.16 -6.87 -4.60
CA LEU A 19 7.12 -7.37 -3.64
C LEU A 19 6.70 -8.73 -3.05
N ALA A 20 5.44 -8.86 -2.67
CA ALA A 20 4.91 -10.05 -1.99
C ALA A 20 4.45 -11.14 -2.96
N GLN A 21 4.28 -10.81 -4.25
CA GLN A 21 3.69 -11.69 -5.28
C GLN A 21 2.28 -12.17 -4.91
N LYS A 22 1.56 -11.40 -4.08
CA LYS A 22 0.18 -11.65 -3.64
C LYS A 22 -0.50 -10.32 -3.29
N HIS A 23 -1.83 -10.30 -3.33
CA HIS A 23 -2.61 -9.12 -2.93
C HIS A 23 -2.56 -8.92 -1.39
N PRO A 24 -2.56 -7.68 -0.87
CA PRO A 24 -2.48 -7.44 0.57
C PRO A 24 -3.72 -7.88 1.36
N PHE A 25 -4.89 -7.99 0.71
CA PHE A 25 -6.17 -8.36 1.36
C PHE A 25 -6.77 -9.69 0.86
N PHE A 26 -6.16 -10.30 -0.17
CA PHE A 26 -6.68 -11.52 -0.80
C PHE A 26 -5.56 -12.53 -1.02
N ASP A 27 -5.89 -13.81 -0.93
CA ASP A 27 -5.01 -14.92 -1.22
C ASP A 27 -5.44 -15.68 -2.50
N GLY A 28 -4.67 -16.70 -2.90
CA GLY A 28 -4.95 -17.49 -4.10
C GLY A 28 -6.18 -18.41 -4.01
N ASN A 29 -6.81 -18.53 -2.84
CA ASN A 29 -8.01 -19.33 -2.63
C ASN A 29 -9.29 -18.50 -2.75
N ASP A 30 -9.18 -17.17 -2.80
CA ASP A 30 -10.29 -16.22 -2.85
C ASP A 30 -10.95 -16.05 -4.24
N ASN A 31 -11.12 -17.16 -4.97
CA ASN A 31 -11.57 -17.11 -6.37
C ASN A 31 -13.07 -16.76 -6.54
N ASP A 32 -13.88 -16.95 -5.49
CA ASP A 32 -15.34 -16.79 -5.52
C ASP A 32 -15.87 -15.84 -4.42
N LEU A 33 -15.09 -14.82 -4.05
CA LEU A 33 -15.56 -13.83 -3.06
C LEU A 33 -16.70 -12.97 -3.61
N SER A 34 -17.76 -12.82 -2.81
CA SER A 34 -18.82 -11.87 -3.10
C SER A 34 -18.31 -10.42 -2.96
N PRO A 35 -18.94 -9.45 -3.64
CA PRO A 35 -18.59 -8.04 -3.49
C PRO A 35 -18.62 -7.56 -2.03
N LEU A 36 -19.56 -8.08 -1.21
CA LEU A 36 -19.68 -7.70 0.20
C LEU A 36 -18.47 -8.16 1.02
N GLU A 37 -17.98 -9.38 0.76
CA GLU A 37 -16.76 -9.90 1.41
C GLU A 37 -15.53 -9.09 1.00
N ILE A 38 -15.41 -8.76 -0.28
CA ILE A 38 -14.36 -7.86 -0.79
C ILE A 38 -14.38 -6.51 -0.05
N TYR A 39 -15.56 -5.90 0.09
CA TYR A 39 -15.71 -4.64 0.81
C TYR A 39 -15.32 -4.79 2.28
N HIS A 40 -15.79 -5.84 2.96
CA HIS A 40 -15.47 -6.09 4.36
C HIS A 40 -13.95 -6.19 4.57
N ARG A 41 -13.24 -6.98 3.76
CA ARG A 41 -11.78 -7.10 3.87
C ARG A 41 -11.06 -5.78 3.60
N ILE A 42 -11.48 -5.03 2.57
CA ILE A 42 -10.84 -3.76 2.24
C ILE A 42 -11.11 -2.68 3.31
N ILE A 43 -12.26 -2.69 3.98
CA ILE A 43 -12.63 -1.64 4.93
C ILE A 43 -12.18 -1.99 6.35
N ASP A 44 -12.40 -3.23 6.78
CA ASP A 44 -12.32 -3.64 8.18
C ASP A 44 -11.05 -4.43 8.52
N GLU A 45 -10.42 -5.08 7.55
CA GLU A 45 -9.20 -5.88 7.78
C GLU A 45 -7.92 -5.08 7.51
N GLU A 46 -6.86 -5.41 8.24
CA GLU A 46 -5.51 -4.86 8.02
C GLU A 46 -4.82 -5.58 6.85
N PRO A 47 -3.99 -4.87 6.06
CA PRO A 47 -3.23 -5.50 4.99
C PRO A 47 -2.24 -6.51 5.57
N ALA A 48 -1.98 -7.58 4.82
CA ALA A 48 -0.92 -8.51 5.13
C ALA A 48 0.44 -7.80 5.23
N GLU A 49 1.34 -8.33 6.05
CA GLU A 49 2.69 -7.79 6.18
C GLU A 49 3.63 -8.34 5.09
N LEU A 50 4.59 -7.51 4.68
CA LEU A 50 5.68 -7.95 3.83
C LEU A 50 6.65 -8.87 4.59
N PRO A 51 7.29 -9.83 3.91
CA PRO A 51 8.33 -10.69 4.49
C PRO A 51 9.48 -9.95 5.18
N ASP A 52 10.16 -10.60 6.13
CA ASP A 52 11.19 -10.01 7.00
C ASP A 52 12.49 -9.61 6.32
N HIS A 53 12.75 -10.08 5.10
CA HIS A 53 13.92 -9.66 4.34
C HIS A 53 13.80 -8.24 3.76
N TYR A 54 12.61 -7.63 3.77
CA TYR A 54 12.41 -6.24 3.35
C TYR A 54 12.73 -5.25 4.48
N SER A 55 13.26 -4.09 4.11
CA SER A 55 13.63 -3.04 5.07
C SER A 55 12.41 -2.51 5.84
N TYR A 56 12.65 -2.11 7.09
CA TYR A 56 11.61 -1.51 7.93
C TYR A 56 10.96 -0.30 7.26
N ASN A 57 11.75 0.59 6.66
CA ASN A 57 11.26 1.80 5.97
C ASN A 57 10.27 1.45 4.85
N LEU A 58 10.60 0.47 4.01
CA LEU A 58 9.72 0.03 2.93
C LEU A 58 8.40 -0.53 3.46
N LYS A 59 8.45 -1.35 4.52
CA LYS A 59 7.25 -1.88 5.19
C LYS A 59 6.38 -0.74 5.74
N GLN A 60 7.00 0.25 6.39
CA GLN A 60 6.27 1.40 6.94
C GLN A 60 5.68 2.30 5.85
N LEU A 61 6.41 2.55 4.76
CA LEU A 61 5.93 3.35 3.65
C LEU A 61 4.66 2.76 3.03
N ILE A 62 4.66 1.46 2.75
CA ILE A 62 3.47 0.77 2.21
C ILE A 62 2.33 0.79 3.23
N LYS A 63 2.60 0.57 4.51
CA LYS A 63 1.58 0.67 5.57
C LYS A 63 0.94 2.06 5.61
N GLN A 64 1.72 3.12 5.45
CA GLN A 64 1.23 4.50 5.42
C GLN A 64 0.42 4.82 4.14
N MET A 65 0.74 4.19 3.01
CA MET A 65 -0.06 4.26 1.78
C MET A 65 -1.42 3.55 1.92
N LEU A 66 -1.46 2.46 2.71
CA LEU A 66 -2.64 1.61 2.93
C LEU A 66 -3.45 2.00 4.19
N ILE A 67 -3.30 3.23 4.69
CA ILE A 67 -4.19 3.78 5.72
C ILE A 67 -5.60 3.94 5.14
N LYS A 68 -6.62 3.40 5.81
CA LYS A 68 -8.02 3.40 5.35
C LYS A 68 -8.59 4.81 5.22
N ASP A 69 -8.37 5.64 6.24
CA ASP A 69 -8.79 7.03 6.23
C ASP A 69 -7.89 7.86 5.28
N ALA A 70 -8.49 8.31 4.18
CA ALA A 70 -7.81 9.09 3.16
C ALA A 70 -7.24 10.43 3.66
N THR A 71 -7.76 10.97 4.77
CA THR A 71 -7.26 12.23 5.36
C THR A 71 -5.99 12.03 6.18
N HIS A 72 -5.75 10.81 6.67
CA HIS A 72 -4.57 10.42 7.44
C HIS A 72 -3.53 9.66 6.60
N ARG A 73 -3.89 9.29 5.36
CA ARG A 73 -3.00 8.62 4.42
C ARG A 73 -1.85 9.53 4.00
N ILE A 74 -0.66 8.94 3.85
CA ILE A 74 0.53 9.67 3.37
C ILE A 74 0.27 10.33 2.02
N THR A 75 0.87 11.49 1.79
CA THR A 75 0.73 12.24 0.54
C THR A 75 1.95 12.02 -0.37
N ALA A 76 1.78 12.21 -1.68
CA ALA A 76 2.88 12.17 -2.64
C ALA A 76 4.05 13.09 -2.24
N LYS A 77 3.74 14.27 -1.69
CA LYS A 77 4.77 15.21 -1.22
C LYS A 77 5.64 14.59 -0.12
N VAL A 78 5.02 13.98 0.90
CA VAL A 78 5.75 13.35 2.01
C VAL A 78 6.53 12.12 1.52
N ILE A 79 5.98 11.35 0.58
CA ILE A 79 6.69 10.21 -0.04
C ILE A 79 7.99 10.69 -0.72
N LEU A 80 7.94 11.81 -1.45
CA LEU A 80 9.12 12.35 -2.14
C LEU A 80 10.17 12.93 -1.18
N GLU A 81 9.78 13.25 0.05
CA GLU A 81 10.67 13.71 1.12
C GLU A 81 11.30 12.54 1.91
N ASP A 82 10.83 11.30 1.69
CA ASP A 82 11.40 10.10 2.29
C ASP A 82 12.86 9.90 1.84
N GLN A 83 13.75 9.58 2.78
CA GLN A 83 15.19 9.50 2.52
C GLN A 83 15.55 8.42 1.48
N ASP A 84 14.84 7.29 1.50
CA ASP A 84 15.12 6.18 0.58
C ASP A 84 14.65 6.51 -0.84
N VAL A 85 13.62 7.35 -0.98
CA VAL A 85 13.09 7.81 -2.27
C VAL A 85 13.90 9.01 -2.81
N ALA A 86 14.22 9.97 -1.95
CA ALA A 86 14.94 11.19 -2.31
C ALA A 86 16.37 10.90 -2.78
N ALA A 87 17.04 9.89 -2.22
CA ALA A 87 18.39 9.47 -2.61
C ALA A 87 18.49 9.03 -4.08
N ILE A 88 17.38 8.63 -4.71
CA ILE A 88 17.34 8.20 -6.12
C ILE A 88 17.25 9.42 -7.06
N GLN A 89 16.71 10.56 -6.61
CA GLN A 89 16.57 11.76 -7.44
C GLN A 89 17.91 12.48 -7.70
N THR A 90 18.88 12.35 -6.79
CA THR A 90 20.21 12.98 -6.90
C THR A 90 21.15 12.30 -7.89
N ASN A 91 20.77 11.16 -8.48
CA ASN A 91 21.61 10.37 -9.38
C ASN A 91 21.26 10.52 -10.87
N ASN A 92 20.46 11.54 -11.25
CA ASN A 92 20.12 11.86 -12.65
C ASN A 92 20.58 13.27 -13.04
#